data_AF-G3IPX1-F1
#
_entry.id   AF-G3IPX1-F1
#
_cell.length_a   1.000
_cell.length_b   1.000
_cell.length_c   1.000
_cell.angle_alpha   90.00
_cell.angle_beta   90.00
_cell.angle_gamma   90.00
#
_symmetry.space_group_name_H-M   'P 1'
#
loop_
_entity.id
_entity.type
_entity.pdbx_description
1 polymer ?
#
loop_
_entity_poly.entity_id
_entity_poly.type
_entity_poly.pdbx_seq_one_letter_code
_entity_poly.pdbx_strand_id
1 'polypeptide(L)'
;MPMPWEQIRDVPVLYHITGAISFVNEIPWVIEPVYISQWGSMWIMMRREKRDRRHFKRMRFPPFDDEEPPLDYADNILDVEPLEAIQLELDPEEDAPVLDWFYDHQPLRDSRKYVNGSTYQRWQFTLPMMSTLYRLANQLLTDLVDDNYFYLFDLKAFFTSKALNMAIPGGPKFEPLVRDINLQ
;
A
#
# COMPACT_ATOMS: atom_id res chain seq x y z
N MET A 1 7.43 1.94 8.02
CA MET A 1 6.91 3.24 7.56
C MET A 1 5.43 3.28 7.88
N PRO A 2 4.91 4.37 8.48
CA PRO A 2 3.48 4.56 8.66
C PRO A 2 2.78 4.76 7.31
N MET A 3 1.53 4.29 7.21
CA MET A 3 0.70 4.52 6.03
C MET A 3 0.00 5.89 6.12
N PRO A 4 -0.48 6.48 5.00
CA PRO A 4 -1.05 7.84 5.02
C PRO A 4 -2.28 8.04 5.92
N TRP A 5 -2.97 6.96 6.28
CA TRP A 5 -4.12 6.94 7.18
C TRP A 5 -3.74 6.74 8.66
N GLU A 6 -2.46 6.51 8.95
CA GLU A 6 -1.91 6.37 10.30
C GLU A 6 -1.22 7.68 10.71
N GLN A 7 -1.49 8.18 11.92
CA GLN A 7 -0.81 9.37 12.45
C GLN A 7 0.59 9.03 13.01
N ILE A 8 0.62 8.03 13.90
CA ILE A 8 1.83 7.51 14.54
C ILE A 8 1.83 5.99 14.37
N ARG A 9 3.02 5.41 14.23
CA ARG A 9 3.20 3.97 14.27
C ARG A 9 4.27 3.58 15.28
N ASP A 10 3.84 2.94 16.35
CA ASP A 10 4.72 2.32 17.32
C ASP A 10 5.19 0.96 16.82
N VAL A 11 6.51 0.74 16.84
CA VAL A 11 7.13 -0.50 16.36
C VAL A 11 8.06 -1.09 17.41
N PRO A 12 8.10 -2.43 17.55
CA PRO A 12 9.10 -3.07 18.38
C PRO A 12 10.50 -2.86 17.79
N VAL A 13 11.45 -2.49 18.64
CA VAL A 13 12.84 -2.24 18.24
C VAL A 13 13.78 -3.18 19.00
N LEU A 14 14.77 -3.71 18.29
CA LEU A 14 15.91 -4.41 18.87
C LEU A 14 17.12 -3.48 18.78
N TYR A 15 17.67 -3.06 19.92
CA TYR A 15 18.80 -2.14 19.98
C TYR A 15 20.00 -2.76 20.70
N HIS A 16 21.20 -2.31 20.34
CA HIS A 16 22.42 -2.68 21.04
C HIS A 16 22.55 -1.87 22.34
N ILE A 17 22.95 -2.52 23.45
CA ILE A 17 23.03 -1.88 24.78
C ILE A 17 23.92 -0.63 24.84
N THR A 18 24.92 -0.53 23.95
CA THR A 18 25.80 0.65 23.88
C THR A 18 25.26 1.76 22.96
N GLY A 19 24.09 1.58 22.34
CA GLY A 19 23.50 2.54 21.40
C GLY A 19 24.10 2.54 19.99
N ALA A 20 24.88 1.53 19.62
CA ALA A 20 25.57 1.50 18.33
C ALA A 20 24.64 1.28 17.12
N ILE A 21 23.55 0.53 17.30
CA ILE A 21 22.59 0.21 16.24
C ILE A 21 21.22 -0.12 16.82
N SER A 22 20.18 0.19 16.06
CA SER A 22 18.77 -0.10 16.37
C SER A 22 18.07 -0.64 15.13
N PHE A 23 17.44 -1.80 15.25
CA PHE A 23 16.68 -2.47 14.19
C PHE A 23 15.18 -2.48 14.52
N VAL A 24 14.35 -2.19 13.53
CA VAL A 24 12.91 -2.44 13.63
C VAL A 24 12.67 -3.95 13.57
N ASN A 25 12.10 -4.52 14.63
CA ASN A 25 11.89 -5.96 14.80
C ASN A 25 10.43 -6.36 14.49
N GLU A 26 9.93 -5.93 13.34
CA GLU A 26 8.57 -6.22 12.91
C GLU A 26 8.53 -6.49 11.40
N ILE A 27 7.73 -7.47 10.99
CA ILE A 27 7.36 -7.67 9.59
C ILE A 27 5.93 -7.13 9.42
N PRO A 28 5.70 -6.14 8.54
CA PRO A 28 4.38 -5.55 8.36
C PRO A 28 3.47 -6.50 7.57
N TRP A 29 2.70 -7.33 8.28
CA TRP A 29 1.65 -8.15 7.68
C TRP A 29 0.37 -7.32 7.51
N VAL A 30 -0.29 -7.50 6.38
CA VAL A 30 -1.55 -6.81 6.05
C VAL A 30 -2.58 -7.81 5.54
N ILE A 31 -3.85 -7.52 5.78
CA ILE A 31 -4.95 -8.27 5.15
C ILE A 31 -5.18 -7.67 3.77
N GLU A 32 -4.87 -8.42 2.72
CA GLU A 32 -4.89 -7.96 1.33
C GLU A 32 -6.14 -7.17 0.93
N PRO A 33 -7.39 -7.66 1.08
CA PRO A 33 -8.58 -6.90 0.68
C PRO A 33 -8.75 -5.60 1.47
N VAL A 34 -8.39 -5.59 2.76
CA VAL A 34 -8.41 -4.38 3.59
C VAL A 34 -7.38 -3.39 3.08
N TYR A 35 -6.16 -3.85 2.84
CA TYR A 35 -5.06 -3.00 2.38
C TYR A 35 -5.35 -2.35 1.02
N ILE A 36 -5.90 -3.10 0.07
CA ILE A 36 -6.32 -2.56 -1.23
C ILE A 36 -7.43 -1.52 -1.03
N SER A 37 -8.41 -1.80 -0.19
CA SER A 37 -9.50 -0.85 0.07
C SER A 37 -9.03 0.43 0.79
N GLN A 38 -8.07 0.34 1.72
CA GLN A 38 -7.45 1.51 2.36
C GLN A 38 -6.74 2.38 1.32
N TRP A 39 -5.96 1.77 0.42
CA TRP A 39 -5.37 2.52 -0.70
C TRP A 39 -6.40 3.07 -1.68
N GLY A 40 -7.52 2.36 -1.86
CA GLY A 40 -8.65 2.83 -2.65
C GLY A 40 -9.26 4.10 -2.07
N SER A 41 -9.46 4.16 -0.74
CA SER A 41 -9.94 5.36 -0.07
C SER A 41 -8.91 6.50 -0.12
N MET A 42 -7.61 6.19 0.01
CA MET A 42 -6.54 7.19 -0.14
C MET A 42 -6.53 7.81 -1.54
N TRP A 43 -6.71 6.99 -2.57
CA TRP A 43 -6.78 7.47 -3.94
C TRP A 43 -7.95 8.44 -4.15
N ILE A 44 -9.11 8.14 -3.57
CA ILE A 44 -10.27 9.03 -3.62
C ILE A 44 -9.96 10.35 -2.91
N MET A 45 -9.42 10.30 -1.69
CA MET A 45 -9.09 11.49 -0.90
C MET A 45 -8.04 12.37 -1.58
N MET A 46 -6.96 11.77 -2.08
CA MET A 46 -5.91 12.52 -2.78
C MET A 46 -6.42 13.15 -4.08
N ARG A 47 -7.35 12.50 -4.79
CA ARG A 47 -8.01 13.10 -5.98
C ARG A 47 -8.93 14.26 -5.61
N ARG A 48 -9.68 14.15 -4.51
CA ARG A 48 -10.51 15.25 -3.99
C ARG A 48 -9.63 16.43 -3.60
N GLU A 49 -8.57 16.19 -2.83
CA GLU A 49 -7.61 17.23 -2.42
C GLU A 49 -6.97 17.93 -3.62
N LYS A 50 -6.54 17.17 -4.64
CA LYS A 50 -5.99 17.73 -5.88
C LYS A 50 -7.00 18.55 -6.68
N ARG A 51 -8.28 18.19 -6.65
CA ARG A 51 -9.36 18.92 -7.34
C ARG A 51 -9.71 20.22 -6.61
N ASP A 52 -9.82 20.16 -5.28
CA ASP A 52 -10.38 21.23 -4.47
C ASP A 52 -9.34 22.30 -4.10
N ARG A 53 -8.06 21.91 -4.01
CA ARG A 53 -6.97 22.81 -3.64
C ARG A 53 -6.44 23.63 -4.83
N ARG A 54 -6.50 24.96 -4.73
CA ARG A 54 -5.97 25.88 -5.76
C ARG A 54 -4.45 25.94 -5.81
N HIS A 55 -3.80 25.98 -4.65
CA HIS A 55 -2.35 26.07 -4.53
C HIS A 55 -1.82 24.90 -3.69
N PHE A 56 -1.14 23.98 -4.37
CA PHE A 56 -0.48 22.84 -3.73
C PHE A 56 1.03 23.11 -3.65
N LYS A 57 1.53 23.41 -2.46
CA LYS A 57 2.96 23.59 -2.20
C LYS A 57 3.60 22.21 -2.01
N ARG A 58 4.55 21.88 -2.88
CA ARG A 58 5.34 20.65 -2.76
C ARG A 58 6.43 20.84 -1.69
N MET A 59 6.79 19.76 -1.02
CA MET A 59 7.94 19.72 -0.11
C MET A 59 9.23 20.05 -0.89
N ARG A 60 10.17 20.70 -0.22
CA ARG A 60 11.52 20.92 -0.74
C ARG A 60 12.42 19.77 -0.29
N PHE A 61 13.32 19.35 -1.17
CA PHE A 61 14.28 18.28 -0.89
C PHE A 61 15.70 18.82 -1.11
N PRO A 62 16.63 18.60 -0.16
CA PRO A 62 16.42 18.00 1.17
C PRO A 62 15.55 18.89 2.08
N PRO A 63 14.83 18.31 3.07
CA PRO A 63 13.97 19.08 3.97
C PRO A 63 14.76 19.87 5.05
N PHE A 64 15.98 19.43 5.36
CA PHE A 64 16.88 20.05 6.34
C PHE A 64 18.18 20.47 5.65
N ASP A 65 18.88 21.43 6.25
CA ASP A 65 20.23 21.82 5.83
C ASP A 65 21.25 20.78 6.30
N ASP A 66 22.32 20.57 5.52
CA ASP A 66 23.37 19.59 5.84
C ASP A 66 24.27 20.05 7.00
N GLU A 67 24.28 21.35 7.31
CA GLU A 67 25.02 21.91 8.45
C GLU A 67 24.29 21.71 9.80
N GLU A 68 22.98 21.51 9.78
CA GLU A 68 22.18 21.33 11.00
C GLU A 68 22.18 19.86 11.46
N PRO A 69 22.46 19.57 12.74
CA PRO A 69 22.37 18.21 13.25
C PRO A 69 20.90 17.73 13.25
N PRO A 70 20.65 16.41 13.15
CA PRO A 70 19.30 15.85 13.30
C PRO A 70 18.67 16.29 14.62
N LEU A 71 17.41 16.72 14.57
CA LEU A 71 16.65 17.13 15.75
C LEU A 71 16.40 15.93 16.68
N ASP A 72 16.49 16.18 17.98
CA ASP A 72 16.11 15.18 18.98
C ASP A 72 14.59 14.99 19.06
N TYR A 73 14.17 13.73 19.13
CA TYR A 73 12.76 13.35 19.12
C TYR A 73 12.05 13.72 20.43
N ALA A 74 12.69 13.51 21.57
CA ALA A 74 12.08 13.74 22.87
C ALA A 74 11.83 15.24 23.10
N ASP A 75 12.81 16.07 22.74
CA ASP A 75 12.72 17.51 22.97
C ASP A 75 11.81 18.25 21.96
N ASN A 76 11.72 17.80 20.71
CA ASN A 76 11.07 18.58 19.64
C ASN A 76 9.78 17.97 19.08
N ILE A 77 9.60 16.64 19.18
CA ILE A 77 8.55 15.92 18.43
C ILE A 77 7.55 15.26 19.37
N LEU A 78 7.99 14.70 20.50
CA LEU A 78 7.15 13.89 21.39
C LEU A 78 5.91 14.63 21.92
N ASP A 79 6.04 15.91 22.27
CA ASP A 79 4.94 16.71 22.83
C ASP A 79 4.08 17.40 21.76
N VAL A 80 4.43 17.26 20.48
CA VAL A 80 3.70 17.88 19.37
C VAL A 80 2.58 16.94 18.92
N GLU A 81 1.33 17.41 19.01
CA GLU A 81 0.19 16.65 18.53
C GLU A 81 0.30 16.41 17.02
N PRO A 82 0.21 15.14 16.55
CA PRO A 82 0.28 14.84 15.14
C PRO A 82 -0.85 15.51 14.35
N LEU A 83 -0.54 15.86 13.11
CA LEU A 83 -1.56 16.29 12.18
C LEU A 83 -2.56 15.16 11.90
N GLU A 84 -3.76 15.53 11.46
CA GLU A 84 -4.78 14.58 11.06
C GLU A 84 -4.28 13.72 9.90
N ALA A 85 -4.48 12.41 10.01
CA ALA A 85 -4.15 11.48 8.94
C ALA A 85 -5.15 11.62 7.79
N ILE A 86 -4.77 11.15 6.60
CA ILE A 86 -5.69 11.13 5.47
C ILE A 86 -6.69 10.01 5.71
N GLN A 87 -7.94 10.36 5.98
CA GLN A 87 -9.03 9.39 6.16
C GLN A 87 -10.26 9.85 5.38
N LEU A 88 -10.92 8.90 4.71
CA LEU A 88 -12.22 9.12 4.10
C LEU A 88 -13.29 9.04 5.18
N GLU A 89 -14.18 10.02 5.24
CA GLU A 89 -15.42 9.93 6.03
C GLU A 89 -16.26 8.77 5.49
N LEU A 90 -16.37 7.71 6.30
CA LEU A 90 -17.13 6.50 5.98
C LEU A 90 -18.61 6.70 6.34
N ASP A 91 -19.49 6.08 5.56
CA ASP A 91 -20.93 6.17 5.79
C ASP A 91 -21.38 5.26 6.95
N PRO A 92 -22.04 5.80 8.00
CA PRO A 92 -22.44 5.00 9.16
C PRO A 92 -23.44 3.87 8.88
N GLU A 93 -24.19 3.93 7.77
CA GLU A 93 -25.15 2.90 7.39
C GLU A 93 -24.55 1.91 6.38
N GLU A 94 -23.91 2.40 5.31
CA GLU A 94 -23.34 1.53 4.27
C GLU A 94 -22.03 0.86 4.71
N ASP A 95 -21.16 1.58 5.44
CA ASP A 95 -19.83 1.14 5.85
C ASP A 95 -19.76 0.65 7.30
N ALA A 96 -20.92 0.52 7.97
CA ALA A 96 -21.04 -0.01 9.33
C ALA A 96 -20.19 -1.27 9.62
N PRO A 97 -20.05 -2.25 8.70
CA PRO A 97 -19.24 -3.45 8.96
C PRO A 97 -17.74 -3.22 9.14
N VAL A 98 -17.20 -2.11 8.61
CA VAL A 98 -15.76 -1.81 8.59
C VAL A 98 -15.40 -0.53 9.37
N LEU A 99 -16.38 0.34 9.60
CA LEU A 99 -16.24 1.69 10.17
C LEU A 99 -15.24 1.79 11.32
N ASP A 100 -15.39 0.93 12.33
CA ASP A 100 -14.68 1.04 13.61
C ASP A 100 -13.18 0.72 13.53
N TRP A 101 -12.77 -0.12 12.57
CA TRP A 101 -11.43 -0.72 12.54
C TRP A 101 -10.66 -0.44 11.25
N PHE A 102 -11.31 0.21 10.27
CA PHE A 102 -10.81 0.30 8.90
C PHE A 102 -9.44 0.97 8.79
N TYR A 103 -9.16 2.00 9.61
CA TYR A 103 -7.90 2.74 9.59
C TYR A 103 -6.93 2.37 10.72
N ASP A 104 -7.22 1.31 11.47
CA ASP A 104 -6.31 0.80 12.50
C ASP A 104 -5.00 0.32 11.88
N HIS A 105 -3.92 0.37 12.67
CA HIS A 105 -2.61 -0.15 12.26
C HIS A 105 -2.65 -1.66 11.94
N GLN A 106 -3.33 -2.44 12.79
CA GLN A 106 -3.57 -3.87 12.60
C GLN A 106 -5.06 -4.17 12.80
N PRO A 107 -5.88 -4.00 11.76
CA PRO A 107 -7.32 -4.15 11.87
C PRO A 107 -7.75 -5.52 12.40
N LEU A 108 -8.67 -5.54 13.35
CA LEU A 108 -9.26 -6.76 13.92
C LEU A 108 -8.27 -7.70 14.63
N ARG A 109 -7.08 -7.22 15.01
CA ARG A 109 -6.04 -8.01 15.70
C ARG A 109 -6.57 -8.75 16.93
N ASP A 110 -7.40 -8.09 17.74
CA ASP A 110 -7.94 -8.64 18.98
C ASP A 110 -9.18 -9.53 18.76
N SER A 111 -9.77 -9.44 17.56
CA SER A 111 -10.95 -10.22 17.19
C SER A 111 -10.56 -11.62 16.71
N ARG A 112 -10.45 -12.56 17.65
CA ARG A 112 -10.12 -13.98 17.38
C ARG A 112 -11.04 -14.68 16.37
N LYS A 113 -12.26 -14.16 16.19
CA LYS A 113 -13.22 -14.64 15.19
C LYS A 113 -12.74 -14.36 13.77
N TYR A 114 -12.10 -13.22 13.51
CA TYR A 114 -11.75 -12.79 12.16
C TYR A 114 -10.27 -12.98 11.85
N VAL A 115 -9.40 -12.86 12.84
CA VAL A 115 -7.95 -12.98 12.65
C VAL A 115 -7.37 -13.99 13.63
N ASN A 116 -6.28 -14.64 13.24
CA ASN A 116 -5.59 -15.60 14.08
C ASN A 116 -4.81 -15.00 15.29
N GLY A 117 -5.09 -13.76 15.68
CA GLY A 117 -4.48 -13.05 16.80
C GLY A 117 -3.27 -12.20 16.38
N SER A 118 -2.37 -11.94 17.33
CA SER A 118 -1.20 -11.08 17.14
C SER A 118 -0.20 -11.57 16.08
N THR A 119 -0.25 -12.86 15.69
CA THR A 119 0.54 -13.37 14.57
C THR A 119 0.09 -12.82 13.22
N TYR A 120 -1.17 -12.41 13.09
CA TYR A 120 -1.72 -11.69 11.92
C TYR A 120 -1.45 -12.33 10.55
N GLN A 121 -1.54 -13.66 10.45
CA GLN A 121 -1.22 -14.42 9.22
C GLN A 121 -2.43 -15.02 8.52
N ARG A 122 -3.51 -15.27 9.25
CA ARG A 122 -4.73 -15.88 8.71
C ARG A 122 -5.92 -15.05 9.11
N TRP A 123 -6.79 -14.81 8.14
CA TRP A 123 -7.99 -14.01 8.30
C TRP A 123 -9.19 -14.73 7.70
N GLN A 124 -10.38 -14.40 8.20
CA GLN A 124 -11.68 -14.82 7.70
C GLN A 124 -12.67 -13.69 7.91
N PHE A 125 -13.47 -13.36 6.90
CA PHE A 125 -14.43 -12.26 6.98
C PHE A 125 -15.84 -12.71 6.67
N THR A 126 -16.81 -11.94 7.15
CA THR A 126 -18.21 -12.12 6.78
C THR A 126 -18.48 -11.50 5.41
N LEU A 127 -19.55 -11.96 4.75
CA LEU A 127 -19.94 -11.43 3.44
C LEU A 127 -20.17 -9.90 3.43
N PRO A 128 -20.84 -9.29 4.44
CA PRO A 128 -21.00 -7.83 4.47
C PRO A 128 -19.67 -7.07 4.57
N MET A 129 -18.70 -7.57 5.34
CA MET A 129 -17.35 -6.99 5.41
C MET A 129 -16.65 -7.08 4.05
N MET A 130 -16.69 -8.25 3.40
CA MET A 130 -16.06 -8.39 2.08
C MET A 130 -16.72 -7.51 1.01
N SER A 131 -18.05 -7.38 1.04
CA SER A 131 -18.81 -6.53 0.11
C SER A 131 -18.43 -5.05 0.25
N THR A 132 -18.35 -4.54 1.47
CA THR A 132 -17.96 -3.15 1.76
C THR A 132 -16.51 -2.87 1.35
N LEU A 133 -15.58 -3.77 1.70
CA LEU A 133 -14.18 -3.65 1.28
C LEU A 133 -14.04 -3.66 -0.24
N TYR A 134 -14.76 -4.54 -0.95
CA TYR A 134 -14.74 -4.59 -2.41
C TYR A 134 -15.25 -3.27 -3.04
N ARG A 135 -16.34 -2.70 -2.50
CA ARG A 135 -16.89 -1.41 -2.94
C ARG A 135 -15.89 -0.26 -2.74
N LEU A 136 -15.22 -0.20 -1.59
CA LEU A 136 -14.19 0.81 -1.30
C LEU A 136 -12.93 0.63 -2.17
N ALA A 137 -12.58 -0.62 -2.48
CA ALA A 137 -11.44 -0.98 -3.33
C ALA A 137 -11.70 -0.78 -4.84
N ASN A 138 -12.95 -0.54 -5.26
CA ASN A 138 -13.37 -0.49 -6.66
C ASN A 138 -12.52 0.44 -7.54
N GLN A 139 -11.95 1.48 -6.95
CA GLN A 139 -11.13 2.45 -7.68
C GLN A 139 -9.74 1.91 -8.09
N LEU A 140 -9.28 0.82 -7.46
CA LEU A 140 -8.00 0.15 -7.74
C LEU A 140 -8.17 -1.24 -8.35
N LEU A 141 -9.30 -1.90 -8.10
CA LEU A 141 -9.61 -3.19 -8.68
C LEU A 141 -9.94 -3.05 -10.18
N THR A 142 -9.63 -4.11 -10.91
CA THR A 142 -9.88 -4.18 -12.35
C THR A 142 -11.20 -4.93 -12.60
N ASP A 143 -12.10 -4.34 -13.39
CA ASP A 143 -13.40 -4.92 -13.73
C ASP A 143 -13.33 -5.98 -14.86
N LEU A 144 -12.13 -6.30 -15.34
CA LEU A 144 -11.90 -7.25 -16.43
C LEU A 144 -11.90 -8.68 -15.89
N VAL A 145 -13.04 -9.36 -16.05
CA VAL A 145 -13.24 -10.75 -15.60
C VAL A 145 -13.08 -11.76 -16.74
N ASP A 146 -13.18 -11.32 -18.00
CA ASP A 146 -13.08 -12.22 -19.16
C ASP A 146 -11.62 -12.52 -19.50
N ASP A 147 -11.22 -13.79 -19.35
CA ASP A 147 -9.88 -14.27 -19.69
C ASP A 147 -9.50 -14.02 -21.15
N ASN A 148 -10.49 -13.95 -22.06
CA ASN A 148 -10.23 -13.67 -23.48
C ASN A 148 -9.70 -12.26 -23.73
N TYR A 149 -9.95 -11.32 -22.80
CA TYR A 149 -9.38 -9.98 -22.86
C TYR A 149 -7.85 -10.02 -22.90
N PHE A 150 -7.23 -10.99 -22.21
CA PHE A 150 -5.78 -11.16 -22.13
C PHE A 150 -5.20 -12.01 -23.27
N TYR A 151 -5.93 -12.24 -24.36
CA TYR A 151 -5.41 -12.96 -25.52
C TYR A 151 -4.15 -12.28 -26.08
N LEU A 152 -3.06 -13.04 -26.18
CA LEU A 152 -1.71 -12.54 -26.51
C LEU A 152 -1.14 -11.50 -25.53
N PHE A 153 -1.75 -11.32 -24.37
CA PHE A 153 -1.33 -10.40 -23.33
C PHE A 153 -1.22 -11.10 -21.96
N ASP A 154 -0.84 -12.38 -21.98
CA ASP A 154 -0.54 -13.19 -20.81
C ASP A 154 0.98 -13.47 -20.70
N LEU A 155 1.40 -13.99 -19.55
CA LEU A 155 2.82 -14.31 -19.30
C LEU A 155 3.38 -15.30 -20.33
N LYS A 156 2.57 -16.24 -20.82
CA LYS A 156 3.01 -17.24 -21.81
C LYS A 156 3.27 -16.59 -23.18
N ALA A 157 2.40 -15.69 -23.61
CA ALA A 157 2.61 -14.91 -24.83
C ALA A 157 3.86 -14.03 -24.71
N PHE A 158 4.12 -13.40 -23.56
CA PHE A 158 5.35 -12.63 -23.34
C PHE A 158 6.62 -13.48 -23.35
N PHE A 159 6.59 -14.71 -22.82
CA PHE A 159 7.74 -15.61 -22.93
C PHE A 159 7.98 -16.06 -24.37
N THR A 160 6.90 -16.30 -25.11
CA THR A 160 6.97 -16.69 -26.52
C THR A 160 7.52 -15.55 -27.38
N SER A 161 7.03 -14.33 -27.19
CA SER A 161 7.50 -13.15 -27.93
C SER A 161 8.97 -12.86 -27.64
N LYS A 162 9.40 -12.97 -26.37
CA LYS A 162 10.81 -12.88 -25.97
C LYS A 162 11.68 -13.95 -26.65
N ALA A 163 11.26 -15.20 -26.63
CA ALA A 163 12.03 -16.30 -27.21
C ALA A 163 12.18 -16.16 -28.73
N LEU A 164 11.14 -15.70 -29.41
CA LEU A 164 11.12 -15.48 -30.85
C LEU A 164 11.67 -14.12 -31.28
N ASN A 165 12.10 -13.27 -30.34
CA ASN A 165 12.50 -11.89 -30.60
C ASN A 165 11.43 -11.09 -31.39
N MET A 166 10.16 -11.32 -31.06
CA MET A 166 9.01 -10.62 -31.62
C MET A 166 8.41 -9.68 -30.58
N ALA A 167 7.80 -8.59 -31.03
CA ALA A 167 7.10 -7.64 -30.15
C ALA A 167 5.60 -7.74 -30.35
N ILE A 168 4.87 -7.99 -29.27
CA ILE A 168 3.41 -7.86 -29.24
C ILE A 168 3.07 -6.36 -29.15
N PRO A 169 2.11 -5.82 -29.93
CA PRO A 169 1.69 -4.43 -29.79
C PRO A 169 1.27 -4.11 -28.34
N GLY A 170 1.88 -3.06 -27.75
CA GLY A 170 1.64 -2.69 -26.35
C GLY A 170 2.36 -3.58 -25.31
N GLY A 171 3.03 -4.64 -25.74
CA GLY A 171 3.81 -5.54 -24.89
C GLY A 171 5.28 -5.09 -24.72
N PRO A 172 6.01 -5.75 -23.81
CA PRO A 172 7.43 -5.48 -23.60
C PRO A 172 8.29 -5.95 -24.78
N LYS A 173 9.47 -5.32 -24.93
CA LYS A 173 10.53 -5.72 -25.87
C LYS A 173 11.74 -6.22 -25.09
N PHE A 174 12.43 -7.21 -25.63
CA PHE A 174 13.59 -7.83 -25.02
C PHE A 174 14.71 -7.99 -26.03
N GLU A 175 15.92 -8.21 -25.51
CA GLU A 175 17.04 -8.67 -26.32
C GLU A 175 16.75 -10.06 -26.92
N PRO A 176 17.26 -10.37 -28.12
CA PRO A 176 17.09 -11.68 -28.74
C PRO A 176 17.64 -12.79 -27.83
N LEU A 177 16.84 -13.84 -27.61
CA LEU A 177 17.27 -14.99 -26.83
C LEU A 177 18.43 -15.74 -27.52
N VAL A 178 18.38 -15.84 -28.85
CA VAL A 178 19.45 -16.41 -29.68
C VAL A 178 20.11 -15.28 -30.45
N ARG A 179 21.38 -15.01 -30.14
CA ARG A 179 22.14 -13.88 -30.72
C ARG A 179 22.74 -14.19 -32.10
N ASP A 180 22.90 -15.47 -32.43
CA ASP A 180 23.78 -15.92 -33.52
C ASP A 180 23.06 -16.32 -34.83
N ILE A 181 21.81 -15.88 -35.04
CA ILE A 181 21.03 -16.25 -36.25
C ILE A 181 21.66 -15.70 -37.55
N ASN A 182 22.58 -14.73 -37.46
CA ASN A 182 23.25 -14.10 -38.60
C ASN A 182 24.71 -14.56 -38.83
N LEU A 183 25.16 -15.67 -38.24
CA LEU A 183 26.52 -16.20 -38.42
C LEU A 183 26.65 -17.31 -39.50
N GLN A 184 25.72 -17.36 -40.46
CA GLN A 184 25.81 -18.23 -41.65
C GLN A 184 26.00 -17.42 -42.93
#